data_AF-A0A699S5W5-F1
#
_entry.id   AF-A0A699S5W5-F1
#
_cell.length_a   1.000
_cell.length_b   1.000
_cell.length_c   1.000
_cell.angle_alpha   90.00
_cell.angle_beta   90.00
_cell.angle_gamma   90.00
#
_symmetry.space_group_name_H-M   'P 1'
#
loop_
_entity.id
_entity.type
_entity.pdbx_description
1 polymer ?
#
loop_
_entity_poly.entity_id
_entity_poly.type
_entity_poly.pdbx_seq_one_letter_code
_entity_poly.pdbx_strand_id
1 'polypeptide(L)' 'MVRIFRNLTGTKGVASLSQWCERMKSVFHISNCAAENQVKFATCTLHSVALTWWNTHVQTVGHEAAYGMTWKTLM' A
#
# COMPACT_ATOMS: atom_id res chain seq x y z
N MET A 1 -4.76 1.50 0.97
CA MET A 1 -4.14 0.54 1.91
C MET A 1 -4.36 0.93 3.37
N VAL A 2 -4.28 2.22 3.71
CA VAL A 2 -4.42 2.72 5.11
C VAL A 2 -5.75 2.32 5.76
N ARG A 3 -6.83 2.26 4.97
CA ARG A 3 -8.18 1.93 5.45
C ARG A 3 -8.29 0.54 6.10
N ILE A 4 -7.41 -0.40 5.76
CA ILE A 4 -7.40 -1.75 6.35
C ILE A 4 -6.28 -1.99 7.33
N PHE A 5 -5.11 -1.39 7.14
CA PHE A 5 -4.13 -1.39 8.23
C PHE A 5 -4.72 -0.73 9.49
N ARG A 6 -5.50 0.34 9.36
CA ARG A 6 -6.23 0.97 10.47
C ARG A 6 -7.25 0.05 11.16
N ASN A 7 -7.85 -0.90 10.44
CA ASN A 7 -8.78 -1.89 11.02
C ASN A 7 -8.08 -3.17 11.52
N LEU A 8 -6.90 -3.51 10.99
CA LEU A 8 -6.10 -4.68 11.38
C LEU A 8 -5.27 -4.45 12.63
N THR A 9 -5.09 -3.19 13.01
CA THR A 9 -4.20 -2.84 14.11
C THR A 9 -4.91 -2.02 15.17
N GLY A 10 -4.94 -2.53 16.41
CA GLY A 10 -5.17 -1.68 17.58
C GLY A 10 -4.09 -0.59 17.71
N THR A 11 -4.12 0.22 18.77
CA THR A 11 -3.20 1.35 19.02
C THR A 11 -1.71 1.06 18.74
N LYS A 12 -1.24 -0.18 18.93
CA LYS A 12 0.13 -0.60 18.60
C LYS A 12 0.46 -0.67 17.11
N GLY A 13 -0.48 -1.00 16.22
CA GLY A 13 -0.16 -1.12 14.80
C GLY A 13 -0.55 0.08 13.93
N VAL A 14 -1.19 1.11 14.51
CA VAL A 14 -1.21 2.45 13.91
C VAL A 14 0.24 2.98 13.80
N ALA A 15 1.06 2.75 14.83
CA ALA A 15 2.48 3.08 14.79
C ALA A 15 3.26 2.24 13.75
N SER A 16 2.94 0.95 13.61
CA SER A 16 3.60 0.09 12.61
C SER A 16 3.24 0.46 11.17
N LEU A 17 2.01 0.92 10.93
CA LEU A 17 1.57 1.39 9.61
C LEU A 17 2.31 2.66 9.22
N SER A 18 2.31 3.68 10.09
CA SER A 18 3.03 4.93 9.82
C SER A 18 4.50 4.66 9.54
N GLN A 19 5.13 3.77 10.31
CA GLN A 19 6.52 3.39 10.07
C GLN A 19 6.72 2.67 8.73
N TRP A 20 5.81 1.78 8.32
CA TRP A 20 5.87 1.15 7.00
C TRP A 20 5.68 2.16 5.86
N CYS A 21 4.74 3.11 6.00
CA CYS A 21 4.52 4.16 5.01
C CYS A 21 5.76 5.05 4.83
N GLU A 22 6.41 5.46 5.92
CA GLU A 22 7.67 6.22 5.85
C GLU A 22 8.80 5.39 5.22
N ARG A 23 8.89 4.09 5.54
CA ARG A 23 9.86 3.19 4.87
C ARG A 23 9.62 3.11 3.37
N MET A 24 8.38 2.99 2.91
CA MET A 24 8.06 2.95 1.48
C MET A 24 8.39 4.27 0.78
N LYS A 25 8.11 5.42 1.41
CA LYS A 25 8.53 6.73 0.88
C LYS A 25 10.05 6.81 0.69
N SER A 26 10.82 6.34 1.68
CA SER A 26 12.29 6.30 1.56
C SER A 26 12.76 5.37 0.45
N VAL A 27 12.15 4.19 0.32
CA VAL A 27 12.49 3.25 -0.77
C VAL A 27 12.19 3.87 -2.13
N PHE A 28 11.04 4.52 -2.31
CA PHE A 28 10.72 5.20 -3.57
C PHE A 28 11.70 6.31 -3.89
N HIS A 29 12.10 7.07 -2.89
CA HIS A 29 13.07 8.15 -3.06
C HIS A 29 14.45 7.62 -3.45
N ILE A 30 14.99 6.63 -2.72
CA ILE A 30 16.32 6.06 -2.96
C ILE A 30 16.39 5.35 -4.32
N SER A 31 15.32 4.64 -4.69
CA SER A 31 15.27 3.89 -5.96
C SER A 31 14.89 4.74 -7.18
N ASN A 32 14.59 6.03 -6.98
CA ASN A 32 13.99 6.89 -8.02
C ASN A 32 12.75 6.24 -8.66
N CYS A 33 11.88 5.65 -7.84
CA CYS A 33 10.72 4.89 -8.30
C CYS A 33 9.69 5.80 -8.97
N ALA A 34 9.48 5.58 -10.27
CA ALA A 34 8.42 6.25 -11.03
C ALA A 34 7.04 6.04 -10.37
N ALA A 35 6.19 7.07 -10.41
CA ALA A 35 4.90 7.07 -9.71
C ALA A 35 4.01 5.86 -10.08
N GLU A 36 4.03 5.46 -11.35
CA GLU A 36 3.33 4.28 -11.90
C GLU A 36 3.78 2.93 -11.31
N ASN A 37 4.98 2.87 -10.74
CA ASN A 37 5.55 1.65 -10.17
C ASN A 37 5.44 1.61 -8.64
N GLN A 38 5.16 2.73 -7.99
CA GLN A 38 5.12 2.82 -6.52
C GLN A 38 4.04 1.92 -5.91
N VAL A 39 2.84 1.90 -6.50
CA VAL A 39 1.76 1.02 -6.02
C VAL A 39 2.12 -0.45 -6.22
N LYS A 40 2.64 -0.81 -7.40
CA LYS A 40 3.12 -2.18 -7.69
C LYS A 40 4.16 -2.61 -6.66
N PHE A 41 5.16 -1.78 -6.41
CA PHE A 41 6.23 -2.06 -5.47
C PHE A 41 5.72 -2.20 -4.03
N ALA A 42 4.86 -1.29 -3.56
CA ALA A 42 4.29 -1.38 -2.22
C ALA A 42 3.46 -2.65 -2.04
N THR A 43 2.71 -3.06 -3.06
CA THR A 43 1.86 -4.26 -2.99
C THR A 43 2.68 -5.54 -2.84
N CYS A 44 3.89 -5.59 -3.40
CA CYS A 44 4.82 -6.71 -3.21
C CYS A 44 5.27 -6.89 -1.75
N THR A 45 5.15 -5.85 -0.92
CA THR A 45 5.53 -5.91 0.51
C THR A 45 4.37 -6.29 1.42
N LEU A 46 3.14 -6.36 0.89
CA LEU A 46 1.95 -6.73 1.66
C LEU A 46 1.95 -8.22 1.97
N HIS A 47 1.56 -8.56 3.19
CA HIS A 47 1.45 -9.94 3.65
C HIS A 47 0.10 -10.17 4.35
N SER A 48 -0.32 -11.44 4.41
CA SER A 48 -1.50 -11.88 5.17
C SER A 48 -2.76 -11.07 4.81
N VAL A 49 -3.48 -10.55 5.80
CA VAL A 49 -4.77 -9.89 5.61
C VAL A 49 -4.69 -8.63 4.73
N ALA A 50 -3.56 -7.94 4.72
CA ALA A 50 -3.36 -6.79 3.85
C ALA A 50 -3.30 -7.20 2.35
N LEU A 51 -2.70 -8.36 2.06
CA LEU A 51 -2.66 -8.93 0.71
C LEU A 51 -4.05 -9.42 0.27
N THR A 52 -4.79 -10.12 1.14
CA THR A 52 -6.16 -10.56 0.85
C THR A 52 -7.06 -9.38 0.49
N TRP A 53 -6.95 -8.29 1.24
CA TRP A 53 -7.71 -7.09 0.88
C TRP A 53 -7.27 -6.49 -0.44
N TRP A 54 -5.97 -6.35 -0.69
CA TRP A 54 -5.48 -5.79 -1.95
C TRP A 54 -6.04 -6.57 -3.14
N ASN A 55 -6.05 -7.90 -3.08
CA ASN A 55 -6.65 -8.75 -4.10
C ASN A 55 -8.15 -8.50 -4.27
N THR A 56 -8.89 -8.35 -3.17
CA THR A 56 -10.33 -8.01 -3.20
C THR A 56 -10.57 -6.62 -3.82
N HIS A 57 -9.72 -5.65 -3.50
CA HIS A 57 -9.79 -4.31 -4.06
C HIS A 57 -9.57 -4.34 -5.57
N VAL A 58 -8.52 -5.02 -6.03
CA VAL A 58 -8.22 -5.23 -7.45
C VAL A 58 -9.39 -5.91 -8.17
N GLN A 59 -10.03 -6.91 -7.56
CA GLN A 59 -11.23 -7.55 -8.13
C GLN A 59 -12.42 -6.58 -8.24
N THR A 60 -12.56 -5.66 -7.28
CA THR A 60 -13.70 -4.73 -7.23
C THR A 60 -13.55 -3.57 -8.22
N VAL A 61 -12.36 -2.97 -8.29
CA VAL A 61 -12.12 -1.76 -9.11
C VAL A 61 -11.53 -2.07 -10.48
N GLY A 62 -11.01 -3.29 -10.68
CA GLY A 62 -10.31 -3.72 -11.89
C GLY A 62 -8.80 -3.51 -11.80
N HIS A 63 -8.04 -4.35 -12.50
CA HIS A 63 -6.58 -4.38 -12.45
C HIS A 63 -5.95 -3.04 -12.90
N GLU A 64 -6.35 -2.55 -14.07
CA GLU A 64 -5.84 -1.28 -14.62
C GLU A 64 -6.14 -0.10 -13.71
N ALA A 65 -7.37 -0.03 -13.19
CA ALA A 65 -7.76 1.06 -12.29
C ALA A 65 -7.01 0.99 -10.95
N ALA A 66 -6.83 -0.21 -10.37
CA ALA A 66 -6.13 -0.40 -9.11
C ALA A 66 -4.64 -0.04 -9.21
N TYR A 67 -3.96 -0.51 -10.25
CA TYR A 67 -2.53 -0.25 -10.46
C TYR A 67 -2.25 1.11 -11.10
N GLY A 68 -3.23 1.75 -11.74
CA GLY A 68 -3.17 3.12 -12.21
C GLY A 68 -3.36 4.17 -11.12
N MET A 69 -3.75 3.78 -9.90
CA MET A 69 -3.81 4.70 -8.76
C MET A 69 -2.42 5.23 -8.41
N THR A 70 -2.35 6.48 -7.99
CA THR A 70 -1.11 7.01 -7.39
C THR A 70 -0.97 6.54 -5.95
N TRP A 71 0.27 6.39 -5.48
CA TRP A 71 0.56 6.11 -4.07
C TRP A 71 -0.12 7.10 -3.12
N LYS A 72 -0.17 8.39 -3.50
CA LYS A 72 -0.83 9.46 -2.74
C LYS A 72 -2.33 9.25 -2.59
N THR A 73 -2.99 8.64 -3.57
CA THR A 73 -4.43 8.30 -3.51
C THR A 73 -4.70 7.12 -2.58
N LEU A 74 -3.69 6.27 -2.37
CA LEU A 74 -3.76 5.00 -1.63
C LEU A 74 -3.38 5.12 -0.14
N MET A 75 -2.66 6.20 0.19
CA MET A 75 -2.33 6.71 1.52
C MET A 75 -3.48 7.53 2.10
#